data_AF-A0A6F9BI23-F1
#
_entry.id   AF-A0A6F9BI23-F1
#
_cell.length_a   1.000
_cell.length_b   1.000
_cell.length_c   1.000
_cell.angle_alpha   90.00
_cell.angle_beta   90.00
_cell.angle_gamma   90.00
#
_symmetry.space_group_name_H-M   'P 1'
#
loop_
_entity.id
_entity.type
_entity.pdbx_description
1 polymer ?
#
loop_
_entity_poly.entity_id
_entity_poly.type
_entity_poly.pdbx_seq_one_letter_code
_entity_poly.pdbx_strand_id
1 'polypeptide(L)'
;NRMHESMKLFDSICNNKWFTETSIILFLNKKDLFGEKIGRSPLTICYPEYAGASTYEEAAAYIQCKFEDLNRRKDTKEIYTHFTCATDTENVQFVFDAVTDVVIKINLKECGLY
;
A
#
# COMPACT_ATOMS: atom_id res chain seq x y z
N ASN A 1 -7.64 4.67 16.94
CA ASN A 1 -6.48 3.80 16.62
C ASN A 1 -5.98 4.29 15.27
N ARG A 2 -4.77 4.88 15.22
CA ARG A 2 -4.28 5.60 14.04
C ARG A 2 -4.28 4.75 12.76
N MET A 3 -4.03 3.45 12.85
CA MET A 3 -4.05 2.57 11.68
C MET A 3 -5.45 2.48 11.05
N HIS A 4 -6.49 2.34 11.89
CA HIS A 4 -7.87 2.29 11.42
C HIS A 4 -8.33 3.62 10.81
N GLU A 5 -7.85 4.74 11.36
CA GLU A 5 -8.10 6.08 10.79
C GLU A 5 -7.43 6.23 9.41
N SER A 6 -6.18 5.78 9.26
CA SER A 6 -5.49 5.74 7.97
C SER A 6 -6.20 4.86 6.95
N MET A 7 -6.70 3.69 7.35
CA MET A 7 -7.49 2.82 6.47
C MET A 7 -8.80 3.47 6.01
N LYS A 8 -9.53 4.14 6.91
CA LYS A 8 -10.76 4.86 6.55
C LYS A 8 -10.49 5.99 5.55
N LEU A 9 -9.42 6.75 5.77
CA LEU A 9 -9.00 7.79 4.83
C LEU A 9 -8.63 7.19 3.48
N PHE A 10 -7.88 6.10 3.48
CA PHE A 10 -7.50 5.40 2.26
C PHE A 10 -8.71 4.87 1.49
N ASP A 11 -9.67 4.21 2.16
CA ASP A 11 -10.93 3.75 1.53
C ASP A 11 -11.68 4.91 0.87
N SER A 12 -11.76 6.06 1.54
CA SER A 12 -12.41 7.26 1.00
C SER A 12 -11.72 7.84 -0.24
N ILE A 13 -10.39 7.76 -0.33
CA ILE A 13 -9.63 8.27 -1.48
C ILE A 13 -9.63 7.24 -2.61
N CYS A 14 -9.33 5.98 -2.28
CA CYS A 14 -9.21 4.88 -3.21
C CYS A 14 -10.51 4.66 -3.99
N ASN A 15 -11.65 4.76 -3.31
CA ASN A 15 -12.96 4.53 -3.90
C ASN A 15 -13.70 5.82 -4.28
N ASN A 16 -13.02 6.97 -4.30
CA ASN A 16 -13.63 8.22 -4.73
C ASN A 16 -13.96 8.18 -6.24
N LYS A 17 -15.17 8.61 -6.60
CA LYS A 17 -15.62 8.69 -8.00
C LYS A 17 -14.75 9.58 -8.90
N TRP A 18 -14.01 10.53 -8.31
CA TRP A 18 -13.11 11.43 -9.05
C TRP A 18 -11.75 10.79 -9.33
N PHE A 19 -11.41 9.70 -8.65
CA PHE A 19 -10.12 9.00 -8.79
C PHE A 19 -10.30 7.60 -9.36
N THR A 20 -11.39 7.29 -10.06
CA THR A 20 -11.71 5.91 -10.49
C THR A 20 -10.66 5.30 -11.41
N GLU A 21 -10.08 6.10 -12.29
CA GLU A 21 -9.05 5.68 -13.26
C GLU A 21 -7.64 6.12 -12.84
N THR A 22 -7.50 6.64 -11.61
CA THR A 22 -6.21 7.11 -11.08
C THR A 22 -5.54 5.98 -10.31
N SER A 23 -4.39 5.54 -10.80
CA SER A 23 -3.50 4.62 -10.06
C SER A 23 -3.01 5.27 -8.77
N ILE A 24 -2.78 4.45 -7.74
CA ILE A 24 -2.38 4.93 -6.41
C ILE A 24 -1.01 4.40 -6.05
N ILE A 25 -0.13 5.28 -5.59
CA ILE A 25 1.11 4.89 -4.92
C ILE A 25 0.86 4.94 -3.41
N LEU A 26 1.00 3.81 -2.73
CA LEU A 26 0.78 3.67 -1.29
C LEU A 26 2.12 3.54 -0.58
N PHE A 27 2.43 4.49 0.30
CA PHE A 27 3.59 4.42 1.18
C PHE A 27 3.23 3.93 2.57
N LEU A 28 3.75 2.76 2.92
CA LEU A 28 3.72 2.22 4.28
C LEU A 28 5.02 2.66 4.99
N ASN A 29 4.97 3.87 5.53
CA ASN A 29 6.12 4.52 6.17
C ASN A 29 6.39 3.98 7.58
N LYS A 30 7.62 4.21 8.07
CA LYS A 30 8.15 3.80 9.38
C LYS A 30 8.44 2.30 9.48
N LYS A 31 8.93 1.69 8.40
CA LYS A 31 9.31 0.26 8.37
C LYS A 31 10.32 -0.10 9.47
N ASP A 32 11.24 0.82 9.76
CA ASP A 32 12.25 0.75 10.82
C ASP A 32 11.61 0.61 12.21
N LEU A 33 10.76 1.57 12.58
CA LEU A 33 10.09 1.58 13.88
C LEU A 33 9.11 0.42 14.01
N PHE A 34 8.49 0.00 12.91
CA PHE A 34 7.59 -1.14 12.91
C PHE A 34 8.33 -2.45 13.18
N GLY A 35 9.48 -2.66 12.54
CA GLY A 35 10.33 -3.84 12.75
C GLY A 35 10.79 -3.97 14.20
N GLU A 36 11.14 -2.88 14.87
CA GLU A 36 11.49 -2.91 16.29
C GLU A 36 10.29 -3.18 17.21
N LYS A 37 9.11 -2.67 16.82
CA LYS A 37 7.91 -2.72 17.65
C LYS A 37 7.22 -4.08 17.62
N ILE A 38 7.20 -4.77 16.48
CA ILE A 38 6.40 -6.00 16.31
C ILE A 38 6.81 -7.11 17.29
N GLY A 39 8.09 -7.21 17.62
CA GLY A 39 8.57 -8.18 18.62
C GLY A 39 8.17 -7.86 20.07
N ARG A 40 7.77 -6.62 20.36
CA ARG A 40 7.38 -6.16 21.72
C ARG A 40 5.89 -5.96 21.88
N SER A 41 5.19 -5.66 20.79
CA SER A 41 3.77 -5.35 20.76
C SER A 41 3.14 -6.10 19.59
N PRO A 42 2.46 -7.23 19.86
CA PRO A 42 1.92 -8.07 18.81
C PRO A 42 0.86 -7.31 17.99
N LEU A 43 0.78 -7.63 16.71
CA LEU A 43 -0.17 -6.99 15.79
C LEU A 43 -1.64 -7.22 16.22
N THR A 44 -1.90 -8.27 16.99
CA THR A 44 -3.22 -8.61 17.55
C THR A 44 -3.84 -7.54 18.43
N ILE A 45 -3.04 -6.61 18.96
CA ILE A 45 -3.55 -5.42 19.68
C ILE A 45 -4.39 -4.53 18.74
N CYS A 46 -4.00 -4.46 17.47
CA CYS A 46 -4.73 -3.71 16.45
C CYS A 46 -5.69 -4.61 15.66
N TYR A 47 -5.30 -5.85 15.39
CA TYR A 47 -6.04 -6.80 14.54
C TYR A 47 -6.19 -8.13 15.28
N PRO A 48 -7.18 -8.28 16.18
CA PRO A 48 -7.34 -9.49 16.98
C PRO A 48 -7.45 -10.79 16.15
N GLU A 49 -7.85 -10.68 14.89
CA GLU A 49 -7.97 -11.77 13.93
C GLU A 49 -6.64 -12.17 13.26
N TYR A 50 -5.56 -11.42 13.49
CA TYR A 50 -4.24 -11.74 12.94
C TYR A 50 -3.67 -13.03 13.55
N ALA A 51 -3.48 -14.03 12.70
CA ALA A 51 -2.97 -15.35 13.08
C ALA A 51 -1.52 -15.60 12.63
N GLY A 52 -0.86 -14.62 12.02
CA GLY A 52 0.53 -14.72 11.58
C GLY A 52 1.53 -14.56 12.73
N ALA A 53 2.80 -14.84 12.43
CA ALA A 53 3.91 -14.67 13.35
C ALA A 53 4.16 -13.18 13.66
N SER A 54 4.73 -12.90 14.84
CA SER A 54 5.14 -11.53 15.21
C SER A 54 6.50 -11.15 14.57
N THR A 55 6.67 -11.48 13.29
CA THR A 55 7.82 -11.09 12.47
C THR A 55 7.47 -9.86 11.63
N TYR A 56 8.49 -9.09 11.24
CA TYR A 56 8.27 -7.91 10.41
C TYR A 56 7.63 -8.29 9.08
N GLU A 57 8.14 -9.34 8.43
CA GLU A 57 7.76 -9.77 7.09
C GLU A 57 6.27 -10.13 7.02
N GLU A 58 5.80 -11.00 7.91
CA GLU A 58 4.40 -11.44 7.91
C GLU A 58 3.45 -10.32 8.35
N ALA A 59 3.84 -9.52 9.33
CA ALA A 59 3.01 -8.45 9.85
C ALA A 59 2.89 -7.29 8.84
N ALA A 60 3.98 -6.96 8.14
CA ALA A 60 4.01 -5.95 7.08
C ALA A 60 3.17 -6.39 5.87
N ALA A 61 3.32 -7.65 5.43
CA ALA A 61 2.51 -8.22 4.36
C ALA A 61 1.01 -8.19 4.71
N TYR A 62 0.65 -8.53 5.95
CA TYR A 62 -0.73 -8.44 6.40
C TYR A 62 -1.29 -7.02 6.35
N ILE A 63 -0.53 -6.03 6.82
CA ILE A 63 -0.94 -4.62 6.77
C ILE A 63 -1.12 -4.18 5.31
N GLN A 64 -0.17 -4.53 4.43
CA GLN A 64 -0.29 -4.26 2.99
C GLN A 64 -1.58 -4.84 2.41
N CYS A 65 -1.87 -6.12 2.64
CA CYS A 65 -3.11 -6.75 2.18
C CYS A 65 -4.34 -6.01 2.69
N LYS A 66 -4.36 -5.59 3.96
CA LYS A 66 -5.49 -4.83 4.53
C LYS A 66 -5.75 -3.50 3.80
N PHE A 67 -4.72 -2.82 3.29
CA PHE A 67 -4.92 -1.62 2.48
C PHE A 67 -5.34 -1.95 1.06
N GLU A 68 -4.69 -2.92 0.41
CA GLU A 68 -5.00 -3.34 -0.96
C GLU A 68 -6.43 -3.91 -1.09
N ASP A 69 -6.94 -4.57 -0.05
CA ASP A 69 -8.30 -5.07 0.01
C ASP A 69 -9.38 -3.98 0.06
N LEU A 70 -9.00 -2.73 0.41
CA LEU A 70 -9.92 -1.59 0.35
C LEU A 70 -10.18 -1.14 -1.09
N ASN A 71 -9.39 -1.57 -2.07
CA ASN A 71 -9.64 -1.27 -3.47
C ASN A 71 -10.82 -2.08 -4.01
N ARG A 72 -11.94 -1.43 -4.29
CA ARG A 72 -13.14 -2.08 -4.86
C ARG A 72 -13.06 -2.30 -6.36
N ARG A 73 -11.99 -1.82 -7.01
CA ARG A 73 -11.79 -1.85 -8.46
C ARG A 73 -10.46 -2.52 -8.82
N LYS A 74 -10.16 -3.66 -8.18
CA LYS A 74 -8.88 -4.37 -8.34
C LYS A 74 -8.52 -4.68 -9.80
N ASP A 75 -9.51 -4.88 -10.66
CA ASP A 75 -9.30 -5.19 -12.09
C ASP A 75 -8.92 -3.98 -12.95
N THR A 76 -9.16 -2.75 -12.47
CA THR A 76 -9.02 -1.53 -13.28
C THR A 76 -8.20 -0.43 -12.61
N LYS A 77 -7.96 -0.55 -11.31
CA LYS A 77 -7.16 0.37 -10.51
C LYS A 77 -6.05 -0.42 -9.83
N GLU A 78 -4.82 -0.01 -10.08
CA GLU A 78 -3.64 -0.58 -9.44
C GLU A 78 -3.21 0.25 -8.23
N ILE A 79 -2.70 -0.45 -7.22
CA ILE A 79 -2.05 0.14 -6.05
C ILE A 79 -0.60 -0.34 -6.04
N TYR A 80 0.33 0.61 -6.13
CA TYR A 80 1.76 0.37 -6.02
C TYR A 80 2.19 0.60 -4.58
N THR A 81 2.35 -0.48 -3.81
CA THR A 81 2.73 -0.40 -2.40
C THR A 81 4.25 -0.38 -2.23
N HIS A 82 4.76 0.54 -1.41
CA HIS A 82 6.17 0.59 -1.04
C HIS A 82 6.36 0.83 0.47
N PHE A 83 7.26 0.06 1.07
CA PHE A 83 7.64 0.22 2.48
C PHE A 83 8.78 1.21 2.60
N THR A 84 8.53 2.32 3.27
CA THR A 84 9.47 3.44 3.36
C THR A 84 9.94 3.67 4.78
N CYS A 85 11.13 4.24 4.90
CA CYS A 85 11.55 4.96 6.10
C CYS A 85 11.67 6.45 5.76
N ALA A 86 11.45 7.33 6.74
CA ALA A 86 11.53 8.77 6.52
C ALA A 86 12.93 9.24 6.05
N THR A 87 13.97 8.46 6.33
CA THR A 87 15.35 8.71 5.87
C THR A 87 15.72 7.95 4.60
N ASP A 88 14.78 7.21 4.02
CA ASP A 88 15.00 6.42 2.80
C ASP A 88 15.07 7.34 1.59
N THR A 89 16.27 7.56 1.05
CA THR A 89 16.50 8.41 -0.12
C THR A 89 16.16 7.71 -1.44
N GLU A 90 15.90 6.41 -1.41
CA GLU A 90 15.55 5.60 -2.59
C GLU A 90 14.06 5.70 -2.96
N ASN A 91 13.24 6.37 -2.14
CA ASN A 91 11.81 6.59 -2.40
C ASN A 91 11.54 7.20 -3.78
N VAL A 92 12.44 8.07 -4.26
CA VAL A 92 12.30 8.76 -5.55
C VAL A 92 12.37 7.77 -6.70
N GLN A 93 13.29 6.79 -6.65
CA GLN A 93 13.43 5.79 -7.70
C GLN A 93 12.16 4.96 -7.85
N PHE A 94 11.60 4.49 -6.73
CA PHE A 94 10.33 3.75 -6.75
C PHE A 94 9.18 4.56 -7.38
N VAL A 95 9.08 5.85 -7.06
CA VAL A 95 8.06 6.73 -7.66
C VAL A 95 8.25 6.82 -9.18
N PHE A 96 9.49 7.00 -9.64
CA PHE A 96 9.78 7.05 -11.07
C PHE A 96 9.44 5.74 -11.78
N ASP A 97 9.77 4.60 -11.18
CA ASP A 97 9.47 3.28 -11.74
C ASP A 97 7.95 3.05 -11.83
N ALA A 98 7.21 3.36 -10.77
CA ALA A 98 5.75 3.26 -10.74
C ALA A 98 5.08 4.18 -11.78
N VAL A 99 5.56 5.43 -11.91
CA VAL A 99 5.06 6.37 -12.92
C VAL A 99 5.37 5.87 -14.34
N THR A 100 6.56 5.32 -14.56
CA THR A 100 6.96 4.78 -15.86
C THR A 100 6.08 3.60 -16.27
N ASP A 101 5.77 2.68 -15.34
CA ASP A 101 4.86 1.55 -15.60
C ASP A 101 3.44 2.04 -15.96
N VAL A 102 2.92 3.03 -15.25
CA VAL A 102 1.61 3.63 -15.56
C VAL A 102 1.59 4.23 -16.97
N VAL A 103 2.62 4.98 -17.36
CA VAL A 103 2.72 5.58 -18.71
C VAL A 103 2.79 4.49 -19.79
N ILE A 104 3.59 3.44 -19.57
CA ILE A 104 3.71 2.32 -20.52
C ILE A 104 2.36 1.60 -20.67
N LYS A 105 1.65 1.32 -19.58
CA LYS A 105 0.32 0.69 -19.61
C LYS A 105 -0.70 1.53 -20.38
N ILE A 106 -0.70 2.85 -20.18
CA ILE A 106 -1.58 3.75 -20.94
C ILE A 106 -1.26 3.64 -22.44
N ASN A 107 0.01 3.74 -22.83
CA ASN A 107 0.43 3.65 -24.23
C ASN A 107 0.07 2.30 -24.88
N LEU A 108 0.24 1.19 -24.16
CA LEU A 108 -0.12 -0.15 -24.65
C LEU A 108 -1.63 -0.30 -24.86
N LYS A 109 -2.44 0.24 -23.94
CA LYS A 109 -3.90 0.25 -24.05
C LYS A 109 -4.36 1.11 -25.23
N GLU A 110 -3.73 2.27 -25.47
CA GLU A 110 -4.02 3.12 -26.63
C GLU A 110 -3.65 2.45 -27.97
N CYS A 111 -2.65 1.58 -27.98
CA CYS A 111 -2.24 0.82 -29.15
C CYS A 111 -3.08 -0.45 -29.39
N GLY A 112 -4.04 -0.78 -28.52
CA GLY A 112 -4.88 -1.98 -28.62
C GLY A 112 -4.14 -3.31 -28.36
N LEU A 113 -3.00 -3.24 -27.66
CA LEU A 113 -2.16 -4.40 -27.34
C LEU A 113 -2.45 -4.98 -25.94
N TYR A 114 -3.42 -4.42 -25.23
CA TYR A 114 -3.77 -4.74 -23.84
C TYR A 114 -5.28 -4.63 -23.60
#